data_AF-A0A5C5D009-F1
#
_entry.id   AF-A0A5C5D009-F1
#
_cell.length_a   1.000
_cell.length_b   1.000
_cell.length_c   1.000
_cell.angle_alpha   90.00
_cell.angle_beta   90.00
_cell.angle_gamma   90.00
#
_symmetry.space_group_name_H-M   'P 1'
#
loop_
_entity.id
_entity.type
_entity.pdbx_description
1 polymer ?
#
loop_
_entity_poly.entity_id
_entity_poly.type
_entity_poly.pdbx_seq_one_letter_code
_entity_poly.pdbx_strand_id
1 'polypeptide(L)'
;MESIFHARKNKGNKICTLDVFRNGNEFCLHYLASGRTNPDRGEKRERFTIFEKKITVEDIDHIDFESLPITSHTPKFLPIAECFKVLTDDFLSQNISSHGE
;
A
#
# COMPACT_ATOMS: atom_id res chain seq x y z
N MET A 1 18.79 -3.98 -0.98
CA MET A 1 17.36 -3.60 -0.85
C MET A 1 17.26 -2.45 0.12
N GLU A 2 16.94 -1.27 -0.39
CA GLU A 2 16.85 0.00 0.33
C GLU A 2 15.38 0.43 0.43
N SER A 3 14.90 0.86 1.59
CA SER A 3 13.56 1.43 1.71
C SER A 3 13.58 2.88 1.26
N ILE A 4 12.79 3.22 0.24
CA ILE A 4 12.74 4.57 -0.35
C ILE A 4 11.44 5.31 -0.05
N PHE A 5 10.39 4.59 0.36
CA PHE A 5 9.11 5.19 0.72
C PHE A 5 8.38 4.32 1.74
N HIS A 6 7.76 4.97 2.72
CA HIS A 6 6.82 4.35 3.63
C HIS A 6 5.68 5.32 3.89
N ALA A 7 4.45 4.88 3.63
CA ALA A 7 3.27 5.61 4.02
C ALA A 7 2.20 4.68 4.60
N ARG A 8 1.39 5.26 5.48
CA ARG A 8 0.34 4.56 6.21
C ARG A 8 -0.94 5.37 6.22
N LYS A 9 -2.07 4.71 5.96
CA LYS A 9 -3.41 5.28 6.06
C LYS A 9 -4.31 4.44 6.96
N ASN A 10 -5.03 5.08 7.87
CA ASN A 10 -6.02 4.43 8.70
C ASN A 10 -7.42 4.61 8.08
N LYS A 11 -8.24 3.55 8.04
CA LYS A 11 -9.64 3.59 7.59
C LYS A 11 -10.49 2.72 8.52
N GLY A 12 -11.14 3.36 9.50
CA GLY A 12 -11.90 2.68 10.54
C GLY A 12 -11.00 1.77 11.39
N ASN A 13 -11.33 0.48 11.47
CA ASN A 13 -10.54 -0.52 12.18
C ASN A 13 -9.41 -1.13 11.33
N LYS A 14 -9.21 -0.66 10.10
CA LYS A 14 -8.18 -1.13 9.17
C LYS A 14 -7.03 -0.13 9.08
N ILE A 15 -5.85 -0.66 8.82
CA ILE A 15 -4.64 0.09 8.50
C ILE A 15 -4.16 -0.41 7.15
N CYS A 16 -3.83 0.50 6.25
CA CYS A 16 -3.19 0.20 4.98
C CYS A 16 -1.79 0.83 4.98
N THR A 17 -0.79 0.11 4.50
CA THR A 17 0.57 0.62 4.29
C THR A 17 1.01 0.35 2.86
N LEU A 18 1.87 1.24 2.37
CA LEU A 18 2.68 1.04 1.18
C LEU A 18 4.13 1.24 1.60
N ASP A 19 4.90 0.18 1.49
CA ASP A 19 6.34 0.17 1.64
C ASP A 19 6.95 -0.01 0.25
N VAL A 20 7.83 0.91 -0.18
CA VAL A 20 8.53 0.78 -1.47
C VAL A 20 10.01 0.60 -1.21
N PHE A 21 10.56 -0.44 -1.81
CA PHE A 21 11.97 -0.78 -1.70
C PHE A 21 12.63 -0.73 -3.07
N ARG A 22 13.86 -0.20 -3.14
CA ARG A 22 14.71 -0.26 -4.33
C ARG A 22 15.72 -1.39 -4.20
N ASN A 23 15.88 -2.18 -5.26
CA ASN A 23 16.87 -3.24 -5.37
C ASN A 23 17.58 -3.16 -6.74
N GLY A 24 18.68 -2.40 -6.79
CA GLY A 24 19.34 -2.08 -8.06
C GLY A 24 18.42 -1.20 -8.92
N ASN A 25 18.01 -1.74 -10.08
CA ASN A 25 17.10 -1.09 -11.00
C ASN A 25 15.64 -1.43 -10.75
N GLU A 26 15.34 -2.38 -9.87
CA GLU A 26 13.96 -2.78 -9.59
C GLU A 26 13.40 -2.06 -8.37
N PHE A 27 12.10 -1.83 -8.38
CA PHE A 27 11.31 -1.32 -7.27
C PHE A 27 10.30 -2.38 -6.83
N CYS A 28 10.23 -2.63 -5.54
CA CYS A 28 9.27 -3.55 -4.93
C CYS A 28 8.25 -2.73 -4.14
N LEU A 29 7.01 -2.69 -4.62
CA LEU A 29 5.86 -2.07 -3.97
C LEU A 29 5.16 -3.12 -3.12
N HIS A 30 5.20 -2.95 -1.80
CA HIS A 30 4.58 -3.84 -0.83
C HIS A 30 3.35 -3.18 -0.22
N TYR A 31 2.19 -3.65 -0.66
CA TYR A 31 0.88 -3.22 -0.18
C TYR A 31 0.41 -4.16 0.93
N LEU A 32 0.13 -3.61 2.11
CA LEU A 32 -0.35 -4.37 3.26
C LEU A 32 -1.59 -3.71 3.85
N ALA A 33 -2.63 -4.49 4.11
CA ALA A 33 -3.76 -4.07 4.92
C ALA A 33 -3.92 -4.98 6.13
N SER A 34 -4.05 -4.39 7.32
CA SER A 34 -4.27 -5.13 8.56
C SER A 34 -5.53 -4.66 9.28
N GLY A 35 -6.25 -5.62 9.85
CA GLY A 35 -7.41 -5.39 10.72
C GLY A 35 -7.03 -5.47 12.19
N ARG A 36 -8.04 -5.25 13.04
CA ARG A 36 -7.99 -5.59 14.46
C ARG A 36 -9.10 -6.56 14.80
N THR A 37 -8.80 -7.57 15.61
CA THR A 37 -9.84 -8.41 16.21
C THR A 37 -10.72 -7.57 17.13
N ASN A 38 -11.96 -8.03 17.33
CA ASN A 38 -12.88 -7.44 18.29
C ASN A 38 -13.30 -8.53 19.29
N PRO A 39 -12.40 -8.91 20.21
CA PRO A 39 -12.68 -9.98 21.16
C PRO A 39 -13.70 -9.53 22.22
N ASP A 40 -14.31 -10.50 22.88
CA ASP A 40 -15.22 -10.26 24.00
C ASP A 40 -14.47 -9.73 25.24
N ARG A 41 -15.24 -9.20 26.22
CA ARG A 41 -14.76 -8.36 27.33
C ARG A 41 -13.44 -8.85 27.98
N GLY A 42 -12.41 -8.01 27.88
CA GLY A 42 -11.18 -8.09 28.67
C GLY A 42 -9.95 -8.59 27.90
N GLU A 43 -10.14 -9.16 26.72
CA GLU A 43 -9.03 -9.65 25.91
C GLU A 43 -8.36 -8.55 25.07
N LYS A 44 -7.06 -8.72 24.81
CA LYS A 44 -6.30 -7.76 24.00
C LYS A 44 -6.71 -7.90 22.52
N ARG A 45 -6.95 -6.77 21.87
CA ARG A 45 -7.12 -6.72 20.42
C ARG A 45 -5.83 -7.11 19.72
N GLU A 46 -5.91 -8.08 18.84
CA GLU A 46 -4.82 -8.53 17.99
C GLU A 46 -4.92 -7.91 16.61
N ARG A 47 -3.79 -7.81 15.90
CA ARG A 47 -3.78 -7.41 14.49
C ARG A 47 -3.65 -8.64 13.62
N PHE A 48 -4.38 -8.66 12.52
CA PHE A 48 -4.27 -9.70 11.50
C PHE A 48 -4.17 -9.07 10.12
N THR A 49 -3.42 -9.72 9.23
CA THR A 49 -3.33 -9.31 7.83
C THR A 49 -4.61 -9.65 7.11
N ILE A 50 -5.22 -8.64 6.46
CA ILE A 50 -6.41 -8.78 5.61
C ILE A 50 -5.99 -8.95 4.15
N PHE A 51 -4.93 -8.25 3.75
CA PHE A 51 -4.43 -8.23 2.39
C PHE A 51 -2.92 -7.99 2.42
N GLU A 52 -2.19 -8.71 1.58
CA GLU A 52 -0.79 -8.47 1.33
C GLU A 52 -0.50 -8.74 -0.15
N LYS A 53 0.14 -7.80 -0.83
CA LYS A 53 0.61 -7.99 -2.20
C LYS A 53 1.93 -7.28 -2.40
N LYS A 54 2.88 -7.96 -3.04
CA LYS A 54 4.16 -7.42 -3.46
C LYS A 54 4.18 -7.38 -4.98
N ILE A 55 4.59 -6.25 -5.54
CA ILE A 55 4.68 -6.03 -6.98
C ILE A 55 6.07 -5.49 -7.25
N THR A 56 6.81 -6.16 -8.14
CA THR A 56 8.10 -5.67 -8.61
C THR A 56 7.92 -5.00 -9.95
N VAL A 57 8.51 -3.82 -10.12
CA VAL A 57 8.54 -3.05 -11.37
C VAL A 57 9.97 -2.61 -11.66
N GLU A 58 10.33 -2.54 -12.92
CA GLU A 58 11.67 -2.08 -13.35
C GLU A 58 11.75 -0.56 -13.45
N ASP A 59 10.61 0.11 -13.58
CA ASP A 59 10.52 1.56 -13.72
C ASP A 59 9.23 2.07 -13.06
N ILE A 60 9.34 3.11 -12.25
CA ILE A 60 8.21 3.75 -11.57
C ILE A 60 7.39 4.65 -12.50
N ASP A 61 7.98 5.10 -13.60
CA ASP A 61 7.29 5.95 -14.58
C ASP A 61 6.38 5.14 -15.52
N HIS A 62 6.62 3.83 -15.62
CA HIS A 62 5.92 2.90 -16.51
C HIS A 62 5.15 1.81 -15.74
N ILE A 63 4.67 2.12 -14.53
CA ILE A 63 3.88 1.17 -13.74
C ILE A 63 2.55 0.87 -14.45
N ASP A 64 2.27 -0.43 -14.64
CA ASP A 64 0.93 -0.89 -15.02
C ASP A 64 -0.04 -0.74 -13.83
N PHE A 65 -0.85 0.32 -13.86
CA PHE A 65 -1.84 0.62 -12.83
C PHE A 65 -2.94 -0.43 -12.70
N GLU A 66 -3.24 -1.21 -13.75
CA GLU A 66 -4.24 -2.29 -13.68
C GLU A 66 -3.75 -3.46 -12.81
N SER A 67 -2.42 -3.64 -12.74
CA SER A 67 -1.80 -4.65 -11.89
C SER A 67 -1.82 -4.28 -10.39
N LEU A 68 -1.98 -2.99 -10.06
CA LEU A 68 -1.92 -2.49 -8.69
C LEU A 68 -3.24 -2.73 -7.94
N PRO A 69 -3.21 -2.95 -6.61
CA PRO A 69 -4.41 -3.16 -5.80
C PRO A 69 -5.15 -1.84 -5.48
N ILE A 70 -5.17 -0.88 -6.40
CA ILE A 70 -5.74 0.47 -6.21
C ILE A 70 -7.19 0.59 -6.71
N THR A 71 -7.69 -0.45 -7.37
CA THR A 71 -9.09 -0.60 -7.81
C THR A 71 -9.66 -1.93 -7.33
N SER A 72 -10.96 -1.97 -7.05
CA SER A 72 -11.66 -3.21 -6.72
C SER A 72 -13.08 -3.18 -7.25
N HIS A 73 -13.54 -4.28 -7.83
CA HIS A 73 -14.94 -4.45 -8.22
C HIS A 73 -15.79 -5.03 -7.09
N THR A 74 -15.16 -5.45 -6.00
CA THR A 74 -15.85 -6.06 -4.85
C THR A 74 -16.12 -4.99 -3.80
N PRO A 75 -17.38 -4.68 -3.45
CA PRO A 75 -17.72 -3.62 -2.49
C PRO A 75 -17.01 -3.74 -1.14
N LYS A 76 -16.73 -4.99 -0.70
CA LYS A 76 -16.01 -5.28 0.54
C LYS A 76 -14.56 -4.76 0.55
N PHE A 77 -13.90 -4.73 -0.61
CA PHE A 77 -12.49 -4.35 -0.75
C PHE A 77 -12.30 -2.91 -1.26
N LEU A 78 -13.36 -2.25 -1.75
CA LEU A 78 -13.33 -0.83 -2.16
C LEU A 78 -12.63 0.07 -1.13
N PRO A 79 -12.93 0.01 0.19
CA PRO A 79 -12.28 0.91 1.15
C PRO A 79 -10.76 0.67 1.29
N ILE A 80 -10.29 -0.55 1.01
CA ILE A 80 -8.86 -0.88 1.04
C ILE A 80 -8.19 -0.39 -0.24
N ALA A 81 -8.81 -0.64 -1.40
CA ALA A 81 -8.34 -0.16 -2.69
C ALA A 81 -8.21 1.37 -2.72
N GLU A 82 -9.20 2.11 -2.18
CA GLU A 82 -9.12 3.57 -1.99
C GLU A 82 -7.92 4.00 -1.15
N CYS A 83 -7.59 3.25 -0.09
CA CYS A 83 -6.43 3.57 0.75
C CYS A 83 -5.13 3.37 -0.03
N PHE A 84 -5.01 2.25 -0.75
CA PHE A 84 -3.84 1.98 -1.59
C PHE A 84 -3.69 2.96 -2.74
N LYS A 85 -4.80 3.42 -3.32
CA LYS A 85 -4.78 4.47 -4.33
C LYS A 85 -4.13 5.73 -3.77
N VAL A 86 -4.62 6.24 -2.63
CA VAL A 86 -4.03 7.45 -2.05
C VAL A 86 -2.55 7.25 -1.69
N LEU A 87 -2.18 6.10 -1.13
CA LEU A 87 -0.78 5.83 -0.80
C LEU A 87 0.13 5.76 -2.05
N THR A 88 -0.41 5.26 -3.16
CA THR A 88 0.30 5.21 -4.44
C THR A 88 0.42 6.60 -5.05
N ASP A 89 -0.65 7.40 -5.04
CA ASP A 89 -0.64 8.78 -5.49
C ASP A 89 0.38 9.61 -4.69
N ASP A 90 0.44 9.41 -3.36
CA ASP A 90 1.43 10.06 -2.47
C ASP A 90 2.86 9.68 -2.88
N PHE A 91 3.14 8.41 -3.15
CA PHE A 91 4.46 7.93 -3.59
C PHE A 91 4.86 8.57 -4.94
N LEU A 92 3.96 8.54 -5.91
CA LEU A 92 4.24 9.04 -7.26
C LEU A 92 4.44 10.56 -7.25
N SER A 93 3.67 11.32 -6.46
CA SER A 93 3.82 12.77 -6.35
C SER A 93 5.20 13.20 -5.83
N GLN A 94 5.79 12.42 -4.92
CA GLN A 94 7.13 12.69 -4.38
C GLN A 94 8.24 12.35 -5.37
N ASN A 95 8.03 11.37 -6.25
CA ASN A 95 9.06 10.94 -7.19
C ASN A 95 9.01 11.70 -8.53
N ILE A 96 7.84 12.11 -9.00
CA ILE A 96 7.68 12.92 -10.23
C ILE A 96 8.26 14.33 -10.05
N SER A 97 8.28 14.85 -8.81
CA SER A 97 8.83 16.18 -8.51
C SER A 97 10.37 16.27 -8.55
N SER A 98 11.07 15.16 -8.83
CA SER A 98 12.54 15.08 -8.81
C SER A 98 13.19 15.16 -10.20
N HIS A 99 12.42 15.39 -11.26
CA HIS A 99 12.88 15.43 -12.66
C HIS A 99 12.60 16.76 -13.38
N GLY A 100 12.41 17.84 -12.63
CA GLY A 100 12.11 19.16 -13.19
C GLY A 100 12.97 20.28 -12.63
N GLU A 101 14.30 20.19 -12.77
CA GLU A 101 15.23 21.33 -12.86
C GLU A 101 16.45 20.98 -13.73
#